data_AF-A0A0D8X600-F1
#
_entry.id   AF-A0A0D8X600-F1
#
_cell.length_a   1.000
_cell.length_b   1.000
_cell.length_c   1.000
_cell.angle_alpha   90.00
_cell.angle_beta   90.00
_cell.angle_gamma   90.00
#
_symmetry.space_group_name_H-M   'P 1'
#
loop_
_entity.id
_entity.type
_entity.pdbx_description
1 polymer ?
#
loop_
_entity_poly.entity_id
_entity_poly.type
_entity_poly.pdbx_seq_one_letter_code
_entity_poly.pdbx_strand_id
1 'polypeptide(L)'
;MFSSEYEYVFLKGIFGHRFRNSALACGCCCGCLRLCTVFSLKPISTECFKDNTSTVVAIDFHYFYFPDECRNATMISYRSSEVLDYSPLTDTEVSQLFSINHVDMCINITNINFIYLIFNMEELTGNCTGPLFEIVGNRYLSHLTVGDFINNLEPDAIRIRGNPLLTKDDLDVFANFSDVQVEGECLLPSPLQSRSMVPYGCKNMYGILSLTGYSSLDDDFSWSDYPLTGCIEIESTTLENVDFLYHFRDFTPIRGCKQYIANNSELCVGNSSFWREVFGDIDIYNNRMHCPDQCDGGVVNETYLDSTAACEMRIGDVVIADLTGHLFHYVT
;
A
#
# COMPACT_ATOMS: atom_id res chain seq x y z
N MET A 1 -31.42 3.65 -25.74
CA MET A 1 -30.75 2.44 -25.24
C MET A 1 -29.39 2.38 -25.93
N PHE A 2 -28.43 3.13 -25.39
CA PHE A 2 -27.05 3.13 -25.84
C PHE A 2 -26.19 2.98 -24.58
N SER A 3 -25.49 1.86 -24.54
CA SER A 3 -24.43 1.55 -23.59
C SER A 3 -23.23 2.45 -23.90
N SER A 4 -22.72 3.17 -22.89
CA SER A 4 -21.40 3.79 -22.95
C SER A 4 -20.51 3.06 -21.95
N GLU A 5 -19.65 2.19 -22.49
CA GLU A 5 -18.50 1.64 -21.80
C GLU A 5 -17.51 2.79 -21.53
N TYR A 6 -17.10 2.96 -20.27
CA TYR A 6 -16.00 3.84 -19.91
C TYR A 6 -14.76 2.97 -19.70
N GLU A 7 -13.80 3.16 -20.59
CA GLU A 7 -12.46 2.58 -20.56
C GLU A 7 -11.61 3.40 -19.57
N TYR A 8 -11.24 2.80 -18.44
CA TYR A 8 -10.31 3.40 -17.48
C TYR A 8 -8.87 3.12 -17.91
N VAL A 9 -8.17 4.15 -18.36
CA VAL A 9 -6.72 4.09 -18.62
C VAL A 9 -5.98 4.50 -17.34
N PHE A 10 -5.39 3.52 -16.65
CA PHE A 10 -4.42 3.74 -15.57
C PHE A 10 -3.12 4.33 -16.16
N LEU A 11 -2.76 5.55 -15.75
CA LEU A 11 -1.43 6.11 -16.02
C LEU A 11 -0.53 5.88 -14.79
N LYS A 12 0.48 5.03 -14.99
CA LYS A 12 1.62 4.79 -14.08
C LYS A 12 2.33 6.09 -13.73
N GLY A 13 2.70 6.21 -12.46
CA GLY A 13 3.40 7.34 -11.88
C GLY A 13 4.72 7.69 -12.58
N ILE A 14 4.95 8.99 -12.73
CA ILE A 14 6.22 9.56 -13.18
C ILE A 14 6.80 10.37 -12.03
N PHE A 15 8.07 10.09 -11.73
CA PHE A 15 8.94 10.76 -10.76
C PHE A 15 8.73 12.27 -10.65
N GLY A 16 8.33 12.74 -9.47
CA GLY A 16 8.34 14.16 -9.09
C GLY A 16 9.74 14.62 -8.69
N HIS A 17 10.55 15.06 -9.66
CA HIS A 17 11.70 15.93 -9.38
C HIS A 17 11.24 17.39 -9.34
N ARG A 18 11.42 18.06 -8.19
CA ARG A 18 11.25 19.51 -8.04
C ARG A 18 12.16 20.26 -9.02
N PHE A 19 11.58 20.90 -10.03
CA PHE A 19 12.21 22.05 -10.69
C PHE A 19 12.12 23.23 -9.74
N ARG A 20 13.24 23.59 -9.10
CA ARG A 20 13.39 24.92 -8.49
C ARG A 20 13.41 25.95 -9.60
N ASN A 21 12.51 26.92 -9.53
CA ASN A 21 12.57 28.17 -10.29
C ASN A 21 13.84 28.95 -9.91
N SER A 22 14.95 28.60 -10.55
CA SER A 22 16.05 29.53 -10.76
C SER A 22 15.78 30.19 -12.11
N ALA A 23 15.35 31.46 -12.08
CA ALA A 23 15.32 32.31 -13.26
C ALA A 23 16.77 32.52 -13.75
N LEU A 24 17.28 31.56 -14.50
CA LEU A 24 18.49 31.66 -15.28
C LEU A 24 18.07 31.48 -16.73
N ALA A 25 18.25 32.55 -17.50
CA ALA A 25 17.96 32.65 -18.91
C ALA A 25 18.45 31.41 -19.68
N CYS A 26 17.54 30.49 -19.97
CA CYS A 26 17.78 29.46 -20.97
C CYS A 26 17.51 30.11 -22.34
N GLY A 27 18.61 30.42 -23.04
CA GLY A 27 18.57 30.70 -24.47
C GLY A 27 17.86 29.56 -25.19
N CYS A 28 16.87 29.93 -26.00
CA CYS A 28 16.09 29.01 -26.81
C CYS A 28 17.00 28.19 -27.74
N CYS A 29 17.27 26.93 -27.40
CA CYS A 29 17.64 25.93 -28.39
C CYS A 29 16.35 25.42 -29.06
N CYS A 30 16.13 25.87 -30.30
CA CYS A 30 15.17 25.27 -31.22
C CYS A 30 15.53 23.79 -31.43
N GLY A 31 14.67 22.86 -31.00
CA GLY A 31 14.91 21.44 -31.30
C GLY A 31 14.09 20.37 -30.57
N CYS A 32 13.30 20.72 -29.55
CA CYS A 32 12.42 19.74 -28.88
C CYS A 32 11.01 20.30 -28.68
N LEU A 33 10.18 20.24 -29.73
CA LEU A 33 8.72 20.25 -29.57
C LEU A 33 8.27 18.89 -29.03
N ARG A 34 8.48 18.65 -27.73
CA ARG A 34 7.66 17.71 -26.97
C ARG A 34 7.04 18.47 -25.83
N LEU A 35 5.71 18.61 -25.94
CA LEU A 35 4.76 19.15 -24.98
C LEU A 35 5.29 19.20 -23.54
N CYS A 36 5.69 20.39 -23.08
CA CYS A 36 5.55 20.74 -21.68
C CYS A 36 4.06 20.99 -21.44
N THR A 37 3.27 19.92 -21.30
CA THR A 37 1.96 20.02 -20.66
C THR A 37 2.21 20.39 -19.21
N VAL A 38 2.11 21.68 -18.91
CA VAL A 38 1.89 22.14 -17.54
C VAL A 38 0.57 21.50 -17.13
N PHE A 39 0.65 20.50 -16.25
CA PHE A 39 -0.55 19.93 -15.64
C PHE A 39 -1.21 21.05 -14.83
N SER A 40 -2.23 21.65 -15.42
CA SER A 40 -3.04 22.63 -14.73
C SER A 40 -4.04 21.87 -13.88
N LEU A 41 -3.78 21.81 -12.56
CA LEU A 41 -4.78 21.38 -11.59
C LEU A 41 -6.03 22.24 -11.74
N LYS A 42 -7.19 21.59 -11.80
CA LYS A 42 -8.46 22.32 -11.87
C LYS A 42 -8.65 23.06 -10.55
N PRO A 43 -9.05 24.35 -10.58
CA PRO A 43 -9.49 25.05 -9.40
C PRO A 43 -10.63 24.27 -8.73
N ILE A 44 -10.60 24.26 -7.42
CA ILE A 44 -11.51 23.45 -6.62
C ILE A 44 -12.54 24.39 -6.00
N SER A 45 -13.82 24.11 -6.26
CA SER A 45 -14.92 24.90 -5.71
C SER A 45 -15.20 24.45 -4.28
N THR A 46 -15.00 25.36 -3.34
CA THR A 46 -15.11 25.12 -1.91
C THR A 46 -16.12 26.07 -1.30
N GLU A 47 -16.98 25.58 -0.42
CA GLU A 47 -17.93 26.40 0.34
C GLU A 47 -17.33 26.77 1.70
N CYS A 48 -17.16 28.07 1.94
CA CYS A 48 -16.65 28.61 3.20
C CYS A 48 -17.78 29.28 3.97
N PHE A 49 -17.98 28.87 5.22
CA PHE A 49 -19.10 29.31 6.05
C PHE A 49 -18.62 30.20 7.17
N LYS A 50 -19.28 31.35 7.35
CA LYS A 50 -19.05 32.27 8.46
C LYS A 50 -20.38 32.87 8.90
N ASP A 51 -20.66 32.84 10.20
CA ASP A 51 -21.88 33.44 10.79
C ASP A 51 -23.18 32.98 10.08
N ASN A 52 -23.30 31.69 9.76
CA ASN A 52 -24.39 31.07 8.98
C ASN A 52 -24.56 31.56 7.53
N THR A 53 -23.59 32.32 7.00
CA THR A 53 -23.52 32.68 5.58
C THR A 53 -22.49 31.81 4.86
N SER A 54 -22.79 31.37 3.65
CA SER A 54 -21.89 30.55 2.82
C SER A 54 -21.40 31.35 1.62
N THR A 55 -20.08 31.36 1.41
CA THR A 55 -19.47 31.90 0.21
C THR A 55 -18.81 30.76 -0.55
N VAL A 56 -19.19 30.57 -1.80
CA VAL A 56 -18.52 29.64 -2.72
C VAL A 56 -17.29 30.35 -3.26
N VAL A 57 -16.11 29.77 -3.05
CA VAL A 57 -14.85 30.28 -3.61
C VAL A 57 -14.16 29.19 -4.42
N ALA A 58 -13.40 29.59 -5.43
CA ALA A 58 -12.49 28.69 -6.13
C ALA A 58 -11.10 28.82 -5.50
N ILE A 59 -10.58 27.71 -4.97
CA ILE A 59 -9.21 27.61 -4.51
C ILE A 59 -8.34 27.16 -5.69
N ASP A 60 -7.37 28.00 -6.07
CA ASP A 60 -6.36 27.66 -7.06
C ASP A 60 -5.05 27.30 -6.35
N PHE A 61 -4.69 26.01 -6.43
CA PHE A 61 -3.50 25.47 -5.78
C PHE A 61 -2.19 25.80 -6.52
N HIS A 62 -2.22 26.39 -7.72
CA HIS A 62 -0.98 26.81 -8.41
C HIS A 62 -0.25 27.96 -7.72
N TYR A 63 -1.01 28.85 -7.09
CA TYR A 63 -0.49 30.03 -6.40
C TYR A 63 -0.73 29.98 -4.90
N PHE A 64 -1.27 28.84 -4.40
CA PHE A 64 -1.91 28.68 -3.10
C PHE A 64 -2.48 30.01 -2.58
N TYR A 65 -3.51 30.51 -3.27
CA TYR A 65 -4.27 31.63 -2.75
C TYR A 65 -5.43 31.09 -1.94
N PHE A 66 -5.23 31.03 -0.62
CA PHE A 66 -6.33 30.71 0.29
C PHE A 66 -7.18 31.97 0.53
N PRO A 67 -8.43 32.02 0.01
CA PRO A 67 -9.23 33.24 0.02
C PRO A 67 -9.50 33.74 1.44
N ASP A 68 -9.55 35.06 1.61
CA ASP A 68 -9.76 35.69 2.92
C ASP A 68 -11.12 35.30 3.54
N GLU A 69 -12.09 34.97 2.70
CA GLU A 69 -13.39 34.43 3.06
C GLU A 69 -13.28 33.09 3.79
N CYS A 70 -12.29 32.26 3.43
CA CYS A 70 -12.06 30.95 4.03
C CYS A 70 -11.13 31.02 5.24
N ARG A 71 -10.20 32.00 5.30
CA ARG A 71 -9.31 32.20 6.45
C ARG A 71 -10.04 32.43 7.76
N ASN A 72 -11.22 33.04 7.70
CA ASN A 72 -12.05 33.37 8.85
C ASN A 72 -13.35 32.54 8.89
N ALA A 73 -13.43 31.46 8.11
CA ALA A 73 -14.57 30.57 8.11
C ALA A 73 -14.57 29.72 9.38
N THR A 74 -15.76 29.42 9.89
CA THR A 74 -15.96 28.44 10.97
C THR A 74 -16.05 27.02 10.42
N MET A 75 -16.50 26.87 9.18
CA MET A 75 -16.59 25.60 8.47
C MET A 75 -16.14 25.74 7.02
N ILE A 76 -15.42 24.73 6.54
CA ILE A 76 -15.19 24.52 5.11
C ILE A 76 -15.85 23.21 4.68
N SER A 77 -16.65 23.26 3.62
CA SER A 77 -17.22 22.07 3.00
C SER A 77 -16.70 21.91 1.58
N TYR A 78 -16.28 20.69 1.25
CA TYR A 78 -15.94 20.29 -0.10
C TYR A 78 -16.83 19.12 -0.50
N ARG A 79 -17.87 19.44 -1.27
CA ARG A 79 -18.95 18.48 -1.64
C ARG A 79 -18.62 17.60 -2.84
N SER A 80 -17.37 17.58 -3.29
CA SER A 80 -16.97 16.67 -4.36
C SER A 80 -16.57 15.33 -3.78
N SER A 81 -16.89 14.25 -4.50
CA SER A 81 -16.33 12.93 -4.25
C SER A 81 -14.90 12.78 -4.82
N GLU A 82 -14.36 13.81 -5.48
CA GLU A 82 -13.02 13.78 -6.07
C GLU A 82 -11.93 13.91 -5.00
N VAL A 83 -10.89 13.08 -5.10
CA VAL A 83 -9.71 13.18 -4.23
C VAL A 83 -8.96 14.47 -4.53
N LEU A 84 -8.72 15.26 -3.49
CA LEU A 84 -7.93 16.47 -3.56
C LEU A 84 -6.45 16.11 -3.74
N ASP A 85 -5.84 16.57 -4.83
CA ASP A 85 -4.39 16.42 -5.03
C ASP A 85 -3.64 17.54 -4.30
N TYR A 86 -3.01 17.19 -3.18
CA TYR A 86 -2.21 18.11 -2.37
C TYR A 86 -0.74 18.18 -2.79
N SER A 87 -0.31 17.45 -3.83
CA SER A 87 1.06 17.45 -4.33
C SER A 87 1.65 18.83 -4.71
N PRO A 88 0.89 19.85 -5.18
CA PRO A 88 1.47 21.17 -5.44
C PRO A 88 1.76 21.96 -4.15
N LEU A 89 1.19 21.54 -3.03
CA LEU A 89 1.24 22.31 -1.78
C LEU A 89 2.47 21.97 -0.97
N THR A 90 2.87 22.94 -0.16
CA THR A 90 3.85 22.78 0.91
C THR A 90 3.18 22.34 2.20
N ASP A 91 3.97 21.75 3.10
CA ASP A 91 3.57 21.33 4.44
C ASP A 91 2.80 22.44 5.19
N THR A 92 3.28 23.68 5.08
CA THR A 92 2.66 24.88 5.68
C THR A 92 1.28 25.19 5.09
N GLU A 93 1.13 25.07 3.78
CA GLU A 93 -0.11 25.42 3.06
C GLU A 93 -1.20 24.39 3.36
N VAL A 94 -0.84 23.11 3.40
CA VAL A 94 -1.73 22.04 3.87
C VAL A 94 -2.15 22.27 5.33
N SER A 95 -1.19 22.60 6.20
CA SER A 95 -1.50 22.89 7.61
C SER A 95 -2.43 24.10 7.77
N GLN A 96 -2.27 25.13 6.93
CA GLN A 96 -3.17 26.30 6.91
C GLN A 96 -4.59 25.93 6.48
N LEU A 97 -4.73 25.08 5.45
CA LEU A 97 -6.03 24.61 4.98
C LEU A 97 -6.81 23.88 6.10
N PHE A 98 -6.10 23.11 6.93
CA PHE A 98 -6.68 22.31 8.01
C PHE A 98 -6.54 22.94 9.41
N SER A 99 -6.37 24.26 9.47
CA SER A 99 -6.39 25.04 10.73
C SER A 99 -7.78 25.59 11.06
N ILE A 100 -8.83 25.16 10.35
CA ILE A 100 -10.21 25.63 10.52
C ILE A 100 -10.95 24.69 11.45
N ASN A 101 -11.83 25.24 12.30
CA ASN A 101 -12.51 24.48 13.35
C ASN A 101 -13.29 23.27 12.80
N HIS A 102 -14.12 23.47 11.78
CA HIS A 102 -14.90 22.38 11.18
C HIS A 102 -14.54 22.18 9.70
N VAL A 103 -14.19 20.95 9.37
CA VAL A 103 -13.88 20.52 8.01
C VAL A 103 -14.89 19.45 7.61
N ASP A 104 -15.64 19.69 6.54
CA ASP A 104 -16.62 18.76 5.97
C ASP A 104 -16.13 18.25 4.60
N MET A 105 -15.23 17.27 4.63
CA MET A 105 -14.64 16.60 3.46
C MET A 105 -13.91 15.30 3.82
N CYS A 106 -13.63 14.48 2.80
CA CYS A 106 -12.73 13.34 2.92
C CYS A 106 -11.27 13.79 2.72
N ILE A 107 -10.38 13.47 3.66
CA ILE A 107 -8.96 13.83 3.57
C ILE A 107 -8.17 12.59 3.15
N ASN A 108 -7.46 12.70 2.02
CA ASN A 108 -6.57 11.64 1.52
C ASN A 108 -5.21 12.22 1.14
N ILE A 109 -4.18 11.88 1.92
CA ILE A 109 -2.79 12.29 1.68
C ILE A 109 -1.96 11.04 1.45
N THR A 110 -1.81 10.69 0.18
CA THR A 110 -1.16 9.44 -0.23
C THR A 110 0.05 9.68 -1.14
N ASN A 111 1.17 9.03 -0.83
CA ASN A 111 2.40 9.07 -1.62
C ASN A 111 2.97 10.49 -1.85
N ILE A 112 2.87 11.37 -0.85
CA ILE A 112 3.39 12.74 -0.89
C ILE A 112 4.70 12.84 -0.10
N ASN A 113 5.51 13.85 -0.43
CA ASN A 113 6.82 14.11 0.17
C ASN A 113 6.77 15.13 1.33
N PHE A 114 5.67 15.17 2.09
CA PHE A 114 5.58 16.00 3.29
C PHE A 114 6.53 15.47 4.38
N ILE A 115 7.09 16.40 5.16
CA ILE A 115 7.94 16.08 6.31
C ILE A 115 7.11 16.16 7.59
N TYR A 116 6.22 17.14 7.69
CA TYR A 116 5.32 17.30 8.82
C TYR A 116 3.91 17.66 8.34
N LEU A 117 2.91 17.19 9.08
CA LEU A 117 1.50 17.54 8.87
C LEU A 117 0.87 17.92 10.20
N ILE A 118 0.13 19.02 10.21
CA ILE A 118 -0.55 19.53 11.39
C ILE A 118 -2.01 19.79 11.02
N PHE A 119 -2.92 19.09 11.71
CA PHE A 119 -4.36 19.25 11.59
C PHE A 119 -4.88 19.79 12.92
N ASN A 120 -5.35 21.03 12.96
CA ASN A 120 -5.80 21.69 14.19
C ASN A 120 -7.33 21.89 14.24
N MET A 121 -8.07 21.10 13.45
CA MET A 121 -9.53 21.14 13.44
C MET A 121 -10.14 20.48 14.68
N GLU A 122 -11.30 20.98 15.08
CA GLU A 122 -12.13 20.47 16.19
C GLU A 122 -13.09 19.39 15.71
N GLU A 123 -13.55 19.48 14.46
CA GLU A 123 -14.53 18.56 13.87
C GLU A 123 -14.18 18.23 12.42
N LEU A 124 -14.24 16.93 12.09
CA LEU A 124 -14.10 16.40 10.73
C LEU A 124 -15.34 15.58 10.39
N THR A 125 -16.07 15.99 9.36
CA THR A 125 -17.23 15.26 8.82
C THR A 125 -17.04 15.01 7.33
N GLY A 126 -17.84 14.12 6.76
CA GLY A 126 -17.82 13.86 5.32
C GLY A 126 -18.59 12.60 4.97
N ASN A 127 -18.93 12.45 3.69
CA ASN A 127 -19.58 11.26 3.15
C ASN A 127 -18.62 10.53 2.20
N CYS A 128 -17.76 9.68 2.78
CA CYS A 128 -16.67 9.02 2.08
C CYS A 128 -17.04 7.57 1.74
N THR A 129 -16.58 7.07 0.61
CA THR A 129 -16.70 5.63 0.27
C THR A 129 -15.72 4.76 1.06
N GLY A 130 -14.72 5.38 1.70
CA GLY A 130 -13.70 4.74 2.52
C GLY A 130 -13.44 5.56 3.79
N PRO A 131 -12.22 5.51 4.36
CA PRO A 131 -11.87 6.31 5.54
C PRO A 131 -12.14 7.79 5.32
N LEU A 132 -12.58 8.47 6.39
CA LEU A 132 -12.73 9.91 6.42
C LEU A 132 -11.38 10.62 6.45
N PHE A 133 -10.38 10.00 7.09
CA PHE A 133 -9.01 10.51 7.20
C PHE A 133 -8.00 9.44 6.82
N GLU A 134 -7.30 9.63 5.70
CA GLU A 134 -6.34 8.68 5.14
C GLU A 134 -4.96 9.34 4.92
N ILE A 135 -3.91 8.78 5.53
CA ILE A 135 -2.51 9.18 5.35
C ILE A 135 -1.67 7.93 5.04
N VAL A 136 -1.32 7.74 3.77
CA VAL A 136 -0.70 6.48 3.31
C VAL A 136 0.57 6.70 2.50
N GLY A 137 1.64 5.97 2.80
CA GLY A 137 2.82 5.90 1.93
C GLY A 137 3.66 7.18 1.85
N ASN A 138 3.57 8.08 2.82
CA ASN A 138 4.35 9.32 2.83
C ASN A 138 5.75 9.05 3.39
N ARG A 139 6.70 8.75 2.50
CA ARG A 139 8.05 8.25 2.84
C ARG A 139 8.84 9.15 3.78
N TYR A 140 8.62 10.46 3.71
CA TYR A 140 9.39 11.46 4.45
C TYR A 140 8.64 12.03 5.66
N LEU A 141 7.38 11.62 5.87
CA LEU A 141 6.56 12.14 6.95
C LEU A 141 7.09 11.63 8.29
N SER A 142 7.71 12.53 9.04
CA SER A 142 8.33 12.22 10.33
C SER A 142 7.55 12.74 11.52
N HIS A 143 6.56 13.62 11.29
CA HIS A 143 5.72 14.20 12.34
C HIS A 143 4.28 14.35 11.87
N LEU A 144 3.35 13.91 12.72
CA LEU A 144 1.91 14.05 12.48
C LEU A 144 1.25 14.58 13.75
N THR A 145 0.66 15.76 13.67
CA THR A 145 -0.13 16.34 14.77
C THR A 145 -1.59 16.42 14.36
N VAL A 146 -2.47 15.93 15.22
CA VAL A 146 -3.92 15.97 15.03
C VAL A 146 -4.59 16.65 16.21
N GLY A 147 -5.66 17.39 15.93
CA GLY A 147 -6.50 18.07 16.89
C GLY A 147 -7.59 17.19 17.48
N ASP A 148 -8.55 17.83 18.16
CA ASP A 148 -9.56 17.15 18.95
C ASP A 148 -10.59 16.36 18.13
N PHE A 149 -10.67 16.62 16.81
CA PHE A 149 -11.60 15.92 15.90
C PHE A 149 -11.47 14.40 16.00
N ILE A 150 -10.26 13.90 16.30
CA ILE A 150 -9.96 12.49 16.41
C ILE A 150 -10.83 11.77 17.43
N ASN A 151 -11.23 12.46 18.50
CA ASN A 151 -11.99 11.86 19.60
C ASN A 151 -13.45 11.55 19.24
N ASN A 152 -13.94 12.12 18.14
CA ASN A 152 -15.33 11.99 17.69
C ASN A 152 -15.48 11.02 16.50
N LEU A 153 -14.39 10.38 16.07
CA LEU A 153 -14.40 9.49 14.90
C LEU A 153 -14.60 8.03 15.29
N GLU A 154 -15.31 7.30 14.42
CA GLU A 154 -15.48 5.85 14.54
C GLU A 154 -14.15 5.11 14.28
N PRO A 155 -13.92 3.93 14.88
CA PRO A 155 -12.64 3.20 14.79
C PRO A 155 -12.15 2.85 13.37
N ASP A 156 -13.05 2.79 12.39
CA ASP A 156 -12.79 2.49 10.97
C ASP A 156 -12.76 3.74 10.07
N ALA A 157 -13.01 4.93 10.63
CA ALA A 157 -13.00 6.19 9.89
C ALA A 157 -11.59 6.67 9.51
N ILE A 158 -10.53 6.01 9.98
CA ILE A 158 -9.14 6.44 9.82
C ILE A 158 -8.30 5.33 9.21
N ARG A 159 -7.38 5.71 8.33
CA ARG A 159 -6.27 4.87 7.89
C ARG A 159 -4.94 5.61 7.91
N ILE A 160 -3.97 5.08 8.63
CA ILE A 160 -2.59 5.60 8.65
C ILE A 160 -1.64 4.44 8.41
N ARG A 161 -1.05 4.36 7.20
CA ARG A 161 -0.28 3.18 6.78
C ARG A 161 0.97 3.50 5.97
N GLY A 162 2.03 2.72 6.14
CA GLY A 162 3.23 2.82 5.30
C GLY A 162 3.99 4.15 5.35
N ASN A 163 3.93 4.89 6.46
CA ASN A 163 4.70 6.12 6.71
C ASN A 163 5.89 5.80 7.63
N PRO A 164 7.08 5.48 7.09
CA PRO A 164 8.13 4.79 7.85
C PRO A 164 8.85 5.63 8.90
N LEU A 165 8.75 6.95 8.82
CA LEU A 165 9.43 7.87 9.74
C LEU A 165 8.54 8.36 10.89
N LEU A 166 7.25 7.99 10.91
CA LEU A 166 6.38 8.28 12.05
C LEU A 166 6.83 7.46 13.26
N THR A 167 6.98 8.15 14.39
CA THR A 167 7.41 7.53 15.64
C THR A 167 6.23 6.91 16.37
N LYS A 168 6.50 6.08 17.37
CA LYS A 168 5.44 5.57 18.24
C LYS A 168 4.61 6.70 18.88
N ASP A 169 5.26 7.78 19.32
CA ASP A 169 4.56 8.90 19.97
C ASP A 169 3.57 9.58 19.00
N ASP A 170 3.92 9.69 17.71
CA ASP A 170 3.01 10.21 16.67
C ASP A 170 1.81 9.26 16.42
N LEU A 171 2.01 7.95 16.62
CA LEU A 171 0.99 6.93 16.35
C LEU A 171 0.08 6.64 17.55
N ASP A 172 0.57 6.82 18.78
CA ASP A 172 -0.15 6.51 20.02
C ASP A 172 -1.45 7.34 20.17
N VAL A 173 -1.54 8.52 19.54
CA VAL A 173 -2.78 9.32 19.50
C VAL A 173 -3.91 8.62 18.73
N PHE A 174 -3.58 7.64 17.89
CA PHE A 174 -4.53 6.83 17.13
C PHE A 174 -4.72 5.42 17.70
N ALA A 175 -4.31 5.15 18.95
CA ALA A 175 -4.34 3.81 19.53
C ALA A 175 -5.73 3.14 19.58
N ASN A 176 -6.82 3.91 19.50
CA ASN A 176 -8.20 3.40 19.48
C ASN A 176 -8.69 2.98 18.09
N PHE A 177 -7.91 3.23 17.03
CA PHE A 177 -8.27 2.92 15.65
C PHE A 177 -7.60 1.63 15.19
N SER A 178 -8.32 0.83 14.40
CA SER A 178 -7.82 -0.49 13.97
C SER A 178 -6.91 -0.45 12.74
N ASP A 179 -7.01 0.60 11.91
CA ASP A 179 -6.28 0.70 10.65
C ASP A 179 -5.09 1.67 10.72
N VAL A 180 -4.27 1.48 11.75
CA VAL A 180 -3.07 2.28 12.04
C VAL A 180 -1.84 1.40 11.99
N GLN A 181 -0.79 1.90 11.37
CA GLN A 181 0.51 1.23 11.25
C GLN A 181 1.22 1.06 12.58
N VAL A 182 2.19 0.14 12.56
CA VAL A 182 3.25 0.09 13.55
C VAL A 182 4.43 0.99 13.14
N GLU A 183 5.30 1.31 14.10
CA GLU A 183 6.53 2.09 13.83
C GLU A 183 7.40 1.38 12.78
N GLY A 184 7.89 2.14 11.78
CA GLY A 184 8.76 1.62 10.72
C GLY A 184 8.05 0.77 9.66
N GLU A 185 6.71 0.80 9.61
CA GLU A 185 5.95 0.23 8.50
C GLU A 185 6.15 1.03 7.21
N CYS A 186 6.38 0.34 6.11
CA CYS A 186 6.56 0.90 4.78
C CYS A 186 5.45 0.46 3.85
N LEU A 187 5.09 1.32 2.89
CA LEU A 187 4.28 0.90 1.76
C LEU A 187 5.07 -0.10 0.90
N LEU A 188 4.42 -1.21 0.55
CA LEU A 188 4.96 -2.22 -0.33
C LEU A 188 5.12 -1.65 -1.74
N PRO A 189 6.34 -1.66 -2.32
CA PRO A 189 6.53 -1.30 -3.71
C PRO A 189 5.65 -2.19 -4.61
N SER A 190 4.86 -1.57 -5.46
CA SER A 190 4.07 -2.29 -6.47
C SER A 190 4.50 -1.82 -7.86
N PRO A 191 5.05 -2.71 -8.70
CA PRO A 191 5.40 -4.11 -8.44
C PRO A 191 6.62 -4.25 -7.52
N LEU A 192 6.70 -5.35 -6.77
CA LEU A 192 7.87 -5.70 -5.96
C LEU A 192 8.83 -6.55 -6.80
N GLN A 193 9.70 -5.91 -7.59
CA GLN A 193 10.62 -6.62 -8.51
C GLN A 193 11.95 -6.99 -7.86
N SER A 194 12.38 -6.22 -6.86
CA SER A 194 13.71 -6.30 -6.27
C SER A 194 13.71 -5.84 -4.82
N ARG A 195 14.55 -6.45 -3.98
CA ARG A 195 14.83 -5.98 -2.62
C ARG A 195 15.28 -4.52 -2.60
N SER A 196 15.96 -4.05 -3.64
CA SER A 196 16.43 -2.66 -3.74
C SER A 196 15.29 -1.63 -3.78
N MET A 197 14.07 -2.07 -4.10
CA MET A 197 12.87 -1.22 -4.10
C MET A 197 12.31 -1.02 -2.69
N VAL A 198 12.62 -1.91 -1.74
CA VAL A 198 12.19 -1.77 -0.35
C VAL A 198 12.96 -0.59 0.28
N PRO A 199 12.26 0.43 0.81
CA PRO A 199 12.94 1.56 1.43
C PRO A 199 13.88 1.12 2.57
N TYR A 200 15.00 1.83 2.72
CA TYR A 200 15.93 1.55 3.83
C TYR A 200 15.24 1.78 5.18
N GLY A 201 15.42 0.85 6.12
CA GLY A 201 14.89 0.96 7.48
C GLY A 201 13.46 0.43 7.67
N CYS A 202 12.83 -0.13 6.64
CA CYS A 202 11.53 -0.79 6.79
C CYS A 202 11.63 -1.99 7.74
N LYS A 203 10.70 -2.04 8.70
CA LYS A 203 10.53 -3.17 9.63
C LYS A 203 9.33 -4.02 9.27
N ASN A 204 8.28 -3.39 8.74
CA ASN A 204 7.02 -4.01 8.35
C ASN A 204 6.61 -3.49 6.97
N MET A 205 5.80 -4.25 6.25
CA MET A 205 5.31 -3.90 4.93
C MET A 205 3.78 -3.83 4.93
N TYR A 206 3.24 -2.87 4.21
CA TYR A 206 1.81 -2.68 4.03
C TYR A 206 1.44 -2.56 2.56
N GLY A 207 0.41 -3.29 2.12
CA GLY A 207 -0.18 -3.12 0.79
C GLY A 207 -0.34 -4.42 0.01
N ILE A 208 -0.57 -4.29 -1.30
CA ILE A 208 -0.84 -5.42 -2.19
C ILE A 208 0.46 -5.87 -2.84
N LEU A 209 0.87 -7.11 -2.57
CA LEU A 209 1.94 -7.78 -3.30
C LEU A 209 1.39 -8.19 -4.65
N SER A 210 1.60 -7.34 -5.65
CA SER A 210 1.11 -7.56 -7.01
C SER A 210 2.24 -7.92 -7.96
N LEU A 211 2.11 -9.09 -8.59
CA LEU A 211 2.99 -9.57 -9.65
C LEU A 211 2.15 -9.98 -10.86
N THR A 212 2.20 -9.18 -11.91
CA THR A 212 1.52 -9.46 -13.18
C THR A 212 2.44 -9.31 -14.37
N GLY A 213 2.57 -10.36 -15.19
CA GLY A 213 3.39 -10.33 -16.41
C GLY A 213 4.90 -10.38 -16.18
N TYR A 214 5.36 -10.77 -14.98
CA TYR A 214 6.78 -10.87 -14.65
C TYR A 214 7.35 -12.25 -14.94
N SER A 215 8.64 -12.29 -15.31
CA SER A 215 9.36 -13.52 -15.65
C SER A 215 10.44 -13.92 -14.66
N SER A 216 10.87 -13.01 -13.78
CA SER A 216 11.91 -13.26 -12.78
C SER A 216 11.82 -12.23 -11.66
N LEU A 217 12.27 -12.63 -10.46
CA LEU A 217 12.55 -11.75 -9.32
C LEU A 217 14.05 -11.83 -9.01
N ASP A 218 14.61 -10.79 -8.38
CA ASP A 218 16.01 -10.83 -7.92
C ASP A 218 16.25 -12.01 -6.97
N ASP A 219 17.36 -12.73 -7.19
CA ASP A 219 17.74 -13.95 -6.48
C ASP A 219 17.48 -13.91 -4.96
N ASP A 220 16.75 -14.94 -4.48
CA ASP A 220 16.16 -15.10 -3.14
C ASP A 220 17.11 -14.84 -1.96
N PHE A 221 18.41 -15.08 -2.12
CA PHE A 221 19.39 -15.02 -1.03
C PHE A 221 19.62 -13.63 -0.43
N SER A 222 18.99 -12.60 -0.98
CA SER A 222 19.14 -11.22 -0.50
C SER A 222 17.89 -10.65 0.17
N TRP A 223 16.82 -11.39 0.39
CA TRP A 223 15.62 -10.83 1.00
C TRP A 223 15.68 -10.94 2.54
N SER A 224 15.16 -9.91 3.22
CA SER A 224 14.90 -9.99 4.65
C SER A 224 13.47 -10.48 4.85
N ASP A 225 13.21 -11.18 5.94
CA ASP A 225 11.84 -11.48 6.37
C ASP A 225 11.17 -10.16 6.79
N TYR A 226 10.00 -9.87 6.21
CA TYR A 226 9.17 -8.72 6.54
C TYR A 226 7.77 -9.17 6.91
N PRO A 227 7.27 -8.82 8.10
CA PRO A 227 5.85 -8.91 8.39
C PRO A 227 5.06 -8.07 7.38
N LEU A 228 4.04 -8.67 6.77
CA LEU A 228 3.22 -8.07 5.72
C LEU A 228 1.78 -7.96 6.19
N THR A 229 1.27 -6.72 6.27
CA THR A 229 -0.17 -6.46 6.36
C THR A 229 -0.69 -6.13 4.97
N GLY A 230 -1.44 -7.04 4.34
CA GLY A 230 -1.65 -6.89 2.90
C GLY A 230 -2.52 -7.93 2.23
N CYS A 231 -2.25 -8.09 0.94
CA CYS A 231 -2.88 -9.05 0.05
C CYS A 231 -1.86 -9.56 -0.95
N ILE A 232 -2.12 -10.75 -1.51
CA ILE A 232 -1.26 -11.38 -2.51
C ILE A 232 -2.02 -11.53 -3.82
N GLU A 233 -1.49 -10.96 -4.89
CA GLU A 233 -2.05 -11.03 -6.24
C GLU A 233 -0.94 -11.41 -7.23
N ILE A 234 -0.85 -12.69 -7.57
CA ILE A 234 0.15 -13.21 -8.50
C ILE A 234 -0.57 -13.85 -9.69
N GLU A 235 -0.43 -13.24 -10.87
CA GLU A 235 -1.14 -13.72 -12.05
C GLU A 235 -0.43 -13.46 -13.37
N SER A 236 -0.61 -14.36 -14.33
CA SER A 236 -0.05 -14.23 -15.68
C SER A 236 1.47 -14.00 -15.68
N THR A 237 2.18 -14.61 -14.74
CA THR A 237 3.64 -14.60 -14.63
C THR A 237 4.24 -15.82 -15.31
N THR A 238 5.53 -15.73 -15.65
CA THR A 238 6.36 -16.86 -16.08
C THR A 238 7.41 -17.20 -15.01
N LEU A 239 7.10 -16.91 -13.75
CA LEU A 239 7.92 -17.35 -12.62
C LEU A 239 7.89 -18.88 -12.53
N GLU A 240 8.97 -19.50 -12.06
CA GLU A 240 9.04 -20.96 -11.92
C GLU A 240 8.58 -21.43 -10.54
N ASN A 241 8.78 -20.63 -9.48
CA ASN A 241 8.36 -20.91 -8.11
C ASN A 241 7.87 -19.64 -7.37
N VAL A 242 7.39 -19.82 -6.14
CA VAL A 242 6.94 -18.73 -5.26
C VAL A 242 7.77 -18.64 -3.96
N ASP A 243 9.01 -19.12 -3.97
CA ASP A 243 9.81 -19.26 -2.74
C ASP A 243 10.06 -17.90 -2.05
N PHE A 244 10.15 -16.81 -2.82
CA PHE A 244 10.22 -15.46 -2.26
C PHE A 244 9.07 -15.12 -1.28
N LEU A 245 7.91 -15.79 -1.37
CA LEU A 245 6.81 -15.61 -0.43
C LEU A 245 7.15 -16.06 0.99
N TYR A 246 8.17 -16.89 1.19
CA TYR A 246 8.65 -17.24 2.53
C TYR A 246 9.09 -16.01 3.33
N HIS A 247 9.55 -14.95 2.67
CA HIS A 247 9.93 -13.68 3.31
C HIS A 247 8.73 -12.86 3.82
N PHE A 248 7.50 -13.25 3.47
CA PHE A 248 6.27 -12.57 3.87
C PHE A 248 5.34 -13.47 4.70
N ARG A 249 5.86 -14.57 5.25
CA ARG A 249 5.06 -15.57 6.01
C ARG A 249 4.41 -15.03 7.28
N ASP A 250 4.97 -13.98 7.88
CA ASP A 250 4.31 -13.27 8.99
C ASP A 250 3.29 -12.32 8.35
N PHE A 251 2.07 -12.81 8.18
CA PHE A 251 1.07 -12.19 7.33
C PHE A 251 -0.20 -11.83 8.07
N THR A 252 -0.69 -10.62 7.83
CA THR A 252 -1.99 -10.14 8.32
C THR A 252 -2.86 -9.70 7.13
N PRO A 253 -3.96 -10.40 6.82
CA PRO A 253 -4.80 -10.04 5.67
C PRO A 253 -5.58 -8.74 5.92
N ILE A 254 -5.66 -7.90 4.88
CA ILE A 254 -6.58 -6.76 4.86
C ILE A 254 -8.00 -7.26 4.55
N ARG A 255 -8.99 -6.88 5.36
CA ARG A 255 -10.39 -7.29 5.16
C ARG A 255 -10.92 -6.85 3.79
N GLY A 256 -11.65 -7.74 3.14
CA GLY A 256 -12.27 -7.48 1.84
C GLY A 256 -11.29 -7.46 0.67
N CYS A 257 -10.02 -7.76 0.91
CA CYS A 257 -9.04 -7.87 -0.15
C CYS A 257 -9.06 -9.25 -0.80
N LYS A 258 -9.03 -9.29 -2.13
CA LYS A 258 -8.95 -10.53 -2.88
C LYS A 258 -7.49 -11.02 -2.86
N GLN A 259 -7.31 -12.33 -2.70
CA GLN A 259 -5.97 -12.93 -2.66
C GLN A 259 -5.92 -14.12 -3.59
N TYR A 260 -4.95 -14.16 -4.51
CA TYR A 260 -4.83 -15.26 -5.45
C TYR A 260 -3.43 -15.44 -6.03
N ILE A 261 -3.13 -16.70 -6.39
CA ILE A 261 -2.03 -17.11 -7.26
C ILE A 261 -2.65 -17.88 -8.40
N ALA A 262 -2.82 -17.23 -9.55
CA ALA A 262 -3.65 -17.77 -10.63
C ALA A 262 -3.14 -17.55 -12.04
N ASN A 263 -3.47 -18.46 -12.95
CA ASN A 263 -3.21 -18.33 -14.38
C ASN A 263 -1.71 -18.15 -14.71
N ASN A 264 -0.82 -18.85 -14.00
CA ASN A 264 0.62 -18.83 -14.24
C ASN A 264 1.07 -20.18 -14.83
N SER A 265 1.24 -20.25 -16.15
CA SER A 265 1.43 -21.53 -16.87
C SER A 265 2.72 -22.27 -16.52
N GLU A 266 3.74 -21.54 -16.10
CA GLU A 266 5.08 -22.09 -15.80
C GLU A 266 5.32 -22.25 -14.29
N LEU A 267 4.51 -21.58 -13.47
CA LEU A 267 4.68 -21.48 -12.02
C LEU A 267 4.28 -22.75 -11.30
N CYS A 268 5.27 -23.40 -10.70
CA CYS A 268 5.06 -24.37 -9.65
C CYS A 268 4.86 -23.65 -8.31
N VAL A 269 3.62 -23.54 -7.84
CA VAL A 269 3.31 -22.94 -6.53
C VAL A 269 3.80 -23.83 -5.38
N GLY A 270 3.88 -25.13 -5.64
CA GLY A 270 4.26 -26.11 -4.65
C GLY A 270 3.17 -26.42 -3.62
N ASN A 271 3.58 -26.63 -2.36
CA ASN A 271 2.70 -26.97 -1.23
C ASN A 271 1.58 -25.94 -1.03
N SER A 272 0.51 -26.09 -1.80
CA SER A 272 -0.60 -25.13 -1.84
C SER A 272 -1.38 -25.13 -0.53
N SER A 273 -1.32 -26.21 0.25
CA SER A 273 -1.92 -26.26 1.58
C SER A 273 -1.16 -25.38 2.57
N PHE A 274 0.18 -25.42 2.54
CA PHE A 274 1.02 -24.53 3.34
C PHE A 274 0.71 -23.06 3.04
N TRP A 275 0.65 -22.67 1.76
CA TRP A 275 0.35 -21.27 1.41
C TRP A 275 -1.05 -20.81 1.83
N ARG A 276 -2.04 -21.71 1.81
CA ARG A 276 -3.38 -21.41 2.36
C ARG A 276 -3.39 -21.30 3.88
N GLU A 277 -2.55 -22.06 4.56
CA GLU A 277 -2.41 -21.92 6.01
C GLU A 277 -1.77 -20.58 6.39
N VAL A 278 -0.71 -20.18 5.66
CA VAL A 278 0.02 -18.94 5.91
C VAL A 278 -0.78 -17.70 5.52
N PHE A 279 -1.40 -17.69 4.33
CA PHE A 279 -2.08 -16.50 3.77
C PHE A 279 -3.61 -16.53 3.91
N GLY A 280 -4.17 -17.58 4.53
CA GLY A 280 -5.60 -17.74 4.75
C GLY A 280 -6.38 -18.00 3.45
N ASP A 281 -7.32 -17.10 3.14
CA ASP A 281 -8.28 -17.21 2.02
C ASP A 281 -7.65 -17.00 0.63
N ILE A 282 -6.41 -17.46 0.41
CA ILE A 282 -5.74 -17.34 -0.89
C ILE A 282 -6.23 -18.38 -1.90
N ASP A 283 -6.71 -17.90 -3.04
CA ASP A 283 -7.15 -18.76 -4.14
C ASP A 283 -5.97 -19.17 -5.02
N ILE A 284 -5.72 -20.48 -5.15
CA ILE A 284 -4.63 -21.02 -5.97
C ILE A 284 -5.21 -21.92 -7.05
N TYR A 285 -5.12 -21.52 -8.32
CA TYR A 285 -5.72 -22.23 -9.45
C TYR A 285 -5.05 -21.93 -10.80
N ASN A 286 -5.24 -22.78 -11.81
CA ASN A 286 -4.70 -22.58 -13.16
C ASN A 286 -3.18 -22.31 -13.23
N ASN A 287 -2.40 -22.92 -12.33
CA ASN A 287 -0.93 -22.91 -12.34
C ASN A 287 -0.38 -24.25 -12.84
N ARG A 288 0.94 -24.38 -12.98
CA ARG A 288 1.58 -25.64 -13.38
C ARG A 288 1.26 -26.75 -12.37
N MET A 289 0.60 -27.82 -12.81
CA MET A 289 0.17 -28.93 -11.95
C MET A 289 1.30 -29.88 -11.54
N HIS A 290 2.34 -30.02 -12.37
CA HIS A 290 3.43 -30.96 -12.13
C HIS A 290 4.72 -30.21 -11.83
N CYS A 291 4.98 -30.07 -10.53
CA CYS A 291 6.21 -29.56 -9.96
C CYS A 291 7.28 -30.66 -9.98
N PRO A 292 8.46 -30.43 -10.59
CA PRO A 292 9.61 -31.27 -10.32
C PRO A 292 9.91 -31.22 -8.80
N ASP A 293 10.31 -32.34 -8.22
CA ASP A 293 10.84 -32.45 -6.84
C ASP A 293 9.82 -32.38 -5.67
N GLN A 294 8.53 -32.52 -5.96
CA GLN A 294 7.49 -32.65 -4.95
C GLN A 294 6.89 -34.05 -4.90
N CYS A 295 6.82 -34.58 -3.69
CA CYS A 295 6.27 -35.90 -3.43
C CYS A 295 5.21 -35.86 -2.34
N ASP A 296 4.16 -36.64 -2.52
CA ASP A 296 3.09 -36.73 -1.54
C ASP A 296 3.58 -37.44 -0.25
N GLY A 297 2.99 -37.05 0.87
CA GLY A 297 3.08 -37.75 2.14
C GLY A 297 2.51 -39.16 2.01
N GLY A 298 2.98 -40.08 2.82
CA GLY A 298 2.58 -41.47 2.74
C GLY A 298 3.15 -42.31 3.87
N VAL A 299 2.88 -43.61 3.81
CA VAL A 299 3.43 -44.57 4.77
C VAL A 299 4.90 -44.80 4.46
N VAL A 300 5.77 -44.54 5.44
CA VAL A 300 7.21 -44.74 5.29
C VAL A 300 7.53 -46.23 5.23
N ASN A 301 7.86 -46.71 4.03
CA ASN A 301 8.45 -48.02 3.78
C ASN A 301 9.61 -47.86 2.78
N GLU A 302 10.37 -48.94 2.51
CA GLU A 302 11.51 -48.88 1.58
C GLU A 302 11.10 -48.38 0.19
N THR A 303 9.93 -48.78 -0.32
CA THR A 303 9.40 -48.31 -1.61
C THR A 303 9.08 -46.82 -1.60
N TYR A 304 8.53 -46.30 -0.51
CA TYR A 304 8.27 -44.87 -0.33
C TYR A 304 9.58 -44.08 -0.23
N LEU A 305 10.56 -44.56 0.53
CA LEU A 305 11.86 -43.89 0.65
C LEU A 305 12.62 -43.87 -0.68
N ASP A 306 12.64 -44.98 -1.43
CA ASP A 306 13.29 -45.05 -2.75
C ASP A 306 12.56 -44.18 -3.79
N SER A 307 11.23 -44.25 -3.84
CA SER A 307 10.43 -43.47 -4.79
C SER A 307 10.40 -41.98 -4.47
N THR A 308 10.71 -41.58 -3.23
CA THR A 308 10.76 -40.18 -2.80
C THR A 308 12.17 -39.67 -2.47
N ALA A 309 13.22 -40.43 -2.82
CA ALA A 309 14.61 -40.10 -2.47
C ALA A 309 15.11 -38.81 -3.15
N ALA A 310 14.58 -38.52 -4.34
CA ALA A 310 14.96 -37.35 -5.14
C ALA A 310 14.11 -36.10 -4.83
N CYS A 311 13.11 -36.20 -3.95
CA CYS A 311 12.21 -35.08 -3.69
C CYS A 311 12.84 -34.14 -2.66
N GLU A 312 12.91 -32.85 -3.00
CA GLU A 312 13.36 -31.81 -2.06
C GLU A 312 12.27 -31.47 -1.04
N MET A 313 10.99 -31.67 -1.40
CA MET A 313 9.85 -31.33 -0.57
C MET A 313 8.80 -32.45 -0.52
N ARG A 314 8.27 -32.73 0.69
CA ARG A 314 7.18 -33.69 0.93
C ARG A 314 5.91 -32.97 1.37
N ILE A 315 4.77 -33.28 0.76
CA ILE A 315 3.48 -32.60 0.98
C ILE A 315 2.46 -33.58 1.57
N GLY A 316 2.02 -33.33 2.80
CA GLY A 316 1.05 -34.18 3.51
C GLY A 316 1.70 -35.02 4.62
N ASP A 317 0.89 -35.83 5.31
CA ASP A 317 1.35 -36.59 6.47
C ASP A 317 2.31 -37.71 6.07
N VAL A 318 3.41 -37.82 6.80
CA VAL A 318 4.34 -38.94 6.73
C VAL A 318 4.04 -39.86 7.90
N VAL A 319 3.49 -41.03 7.61
CA VAL A 319 3.08 -41.99 8.64
C VAL A 319 4.12 -43.09 8.75
N ILE A 320 4.81 -43.17 9.88
CA ILE A 320 5.68 -44.31 10.15
C ILE A 320 4.81 -45.44 10.71
N ALA A 321 4.36 -46.34 9.84
CA ALA A 321 3.70 -47.58 10.26
C ALA A 321 4.74 -48.69 10.46
N ASP A 322 4.50 -49.58 11.42
CA ASP A 322 5.30 -50.80 11.63
C ASP A 322 6.79 -50.57 11.92
N LEU A 323 7.10 -49.70 12.89
CA LEU A 323 8.45 -49.52 13.42
C LEU A 323 8.95 -50.80 14.13
N THR A 324 9.55 -51.72 13.37
CA THR A 324 10.39 -52.80 13.91
C THR A 324 11.86 -52.51 13.60
N GLY A 325 12.54 -51.84 14.53
CA GLY A 325 13.97 -51.53 14.43
C GLY A 325 14.58 -51.24 15.79
N HIS A 326 15.88 -51.50 15.93
CA HIS A 326 16.65 -51.12 17.12
C HIS A 326 16.98 -49.62 17.05
N LEU A 327 16.51 -48.87 18.06
CA LEU A 327 16.81 -47.46 18.22
C LEU A 327 18.29 -47.30 18.65
N PHE A 328 19.16 -46.83 17.75
CA PHE A 328 20.52 -46.46 18.12
C PHE A 328 20.54 -45.00 18.57
N HIS A 329 20.63 -44.81 19.88
CA HIS A 329 20.83 -43.50 20.50
C HIS A 329 22.29 -43.09 20.30
N TYR A 330 22.58 -42.27 19.28
CA TYR A 330 23.87 -41.59 19.18
C TYR A 330 23.85 -40.39 20.12
N VAL A 331 24.55 -40.53 21.25
CA VAL A 331 24.93 -39.40 22.10
C VAL A 331 26.17 -38.78 21.45
N THR A 332 26.01 -37.60 20.84
CA THR A 332 27.13 -36.69 20.55
C THR A 332 27.18 -35.60 21.58
#